data_AF-A0A4Q1JVC3-F1
#
_entry.id   AF-A0A4Q1JVC3-F1
#
_cell.length_a   1.000
_cell.length_b   1.000
_cell.length_c   1.000
_cell.angle_alpha   90.00
_cell.angle_beta   90.00
_cell.angle_gamma   90.00
#
_symmetry.space_group_name_H-M   'P 1'
#
loop_
_entity.id
_entity.type
_entity.pdbx_description
1 polymer ?
#
loop_
_entity_poly.entity_id
_entity_poly.type
_entity_poly.pdbx_seq_one_letter_code
_entity_poly.pdbx_strand_id
1 'polypeptide(L)'
;MAQEEVLAVAECGPYKSFSNGDLETFSGVFDGKEENFQFFFSEKRLRRIGVYLYEGQDPKVGAKVWLALHGTMTRFFGPLETPGNFSPAASEAAAASFEAKALEMVDGSGKTQMAPLAQPEDKAVFSSYMRREVNGENYYYVVLYFDSP
;
A
#
# COMPACT_ATOMS: atom_id res chain seq x y z
N MET A 1 -0.92 -5.98 19.65
CA MET A 1 0.50 -6.32 19.43
C MET A 1 1.36 -5.15 19.89
N ALA A 2 2.31 -5.38 20.78
CA ALA A 2 3.35 -4.47 21.23
C ALA A 2 4.57 -4.51 20.29
N GLN A 3 5.51 -3.58 20.48
CA GLN A 3 6.69 -3.46 19.63
C GLN A 3 7.60 -4.69 19.73
N GLU A 4 7.76 -5.23 20.94
CA GLU A 4 8.56 -6.42 21.22
C GLU A 4 8.00 -7.67 20.54
N GLU A 5 6.68 -7.75 20.40
CA GLU A 5 6.00 -8.85 19.70
C GLU A 5 6.27 -8.80 18.19
N VAL A 6 6.33 -7.60 17.58
CA VAL A 6 6.72 -7.44 16.17
C VAL A 6 8.18 -7.84 15.97
N LEU A 7 9.08 -7.35 16.84
CA LEU A 7 10.51 -7.69 16.77
C LEU A 7 10.79 -9.19 16.93
N ALA A 8 9.91 -9.91 17.63
CA ALA A 8 10.02 -11.36 17.82
C ALA A 8 9.72 -12.17 16.54
N VAL A 9 9.08 -11.56 15.52
CA VAL A 9 8.88 -12.19 14.21
C VAL A 9 10.19 -12.13 13.42
N ALA A 10 11.10 -13.05 13.73
CA ALA A 10 12.47 -13.05 13.22
C ALA A 10 12.55 -13.25 11.69
N GLU A 11 11.56 -13.92 11.09
CA GLU A 11 11.48 -14.17 9.64
C GLU A 11 11.38 -12.89 8.81
N CYS A 12 10.86 -11.81 9.41
CA CYS A 12 10.79 -10.50 8.77
C CYS A 12 11.88 -9.54 9.30
N GLY A 13 12.86 -10.02 10.07
CA GLY A 13 14.03 -9.22 10.46
C GLY A 13 15.10 -9.17 9.36
N PRO A 14 16.07 -8.24 9.44
CA PRO A 14 16.29 -7.29 10.53
C PRO A 14 15.34 -6.08 10.48
N TYR A 15 14.97 -5.58 11.67
CA TYR A 15 14.15 -4.38 11.80
C TYR A 15 15.00 -3.13 12.02
N LYS A 16 14.63 -2.05 11.35
CA LYS A 16 15.06 -0.69 11.63
C LYS A 16 14.04 -0.03 12.56
N SER A 17 14.53 0.63 13.61
CA SER A 17 13.69 1.42 14.53
C SER A 17 13.82 2.90 14.23
N PHE A 18 12.71 3.63 14.35
CA PHE A 18 12.67 5.09 14.27
C PHE A 18 12.54 5.71 15.66
N SER A 19 12.90 6.99 15.79
CA SER A 19 12.88 7.70 17.07
C SER A 19 11.47 7.84 17.68
N ASN A 20 10.43 7.73 16.86
CA ASN A 20 9.03 7.75 17.28
C ASN A 20 8.50 6.38 17.73
N GLY A 21 9.34 5.33 17.70
CA GLY A 21 8.96 3.96 18.08
C GLY A 21 8.43 3.10 16.93
N ASP A 22 8.30 3.65 15.72
CA ASP A 22 7.94 2.85 14.55
C ASP A 22 9.05 1.88 14.15
N LEU A 23 8.65 0.80 13.49
CA LEU A 23 9.56 -0.20 12.94
C LEU A 23 9.42 -0.30 11.43
N GLU A 24 10.50 -0.62 10.75
CA GLU A 24 10.52 -0.96 9.32
C GLU A 24 11.37 -2.21 9.09
N THR A 25 10.99 -3.00 8.10
CA THR A 25 11.82 -4.07 7.57
C THR A 25 11.77 -4.07 6.05
N PHE A 26 12.87 -4.50 5.44
CA PHE A 26 13.02 -4.67 4.00
C PHE A 26 12.82 -6.14 3.58
N SER A 27 12.55 -7.04 4.53
CA SER A 27 12.46 -8.49 4.33
C SER A 27 11.06 -9.04 4.61
N GLY A 28 10.02 -8.20 4.50
CA GLY A 28 8.64 -8.65 4.61
C GLY A 28 8.23 -9.40 3.34
N VAL A 29 7.45 -10.47 3.45
CA VAL A 29 6.98 -11.21 2.27
C VAL A 29 5.51 -10.92 2.02
N PHE A 30 5.19 -10.35 0.86
CA PHE A 30 3.82 -10.14 0.40
C PHE A 30 3.64 -10.71 -1.01
N ASP A 31 2.61 -11.53 -1.20
CA ASP A 31 2.31 -12.18 -2.49
C ASP A 31 3.52 -12.90 -3.14
N GLY A 32 4.34 -13.54 -2.29
CA GLY A 32 5.54 -14.28 -2.71
C GLY A 32 6.73 -13.40 -3.08
N LYS A 33 6.67 -12.08 -2.85
CA LYS A 33 7.76 -11.14 -3.09
C LYS A 33 8.24 -10.52 -1.79
N GLU A 34 9.54 -10.25 -1.74
CA GLU A 34 10.12 -9.43 -0.66
C GLU A 34 9.75 -7.96 -0.90
N GLU A 35 9.17 -7.33 0.11
CA GLU A 35 8.63 -5.97 0.09
C GLU A 35 8.97 -5.25 1.41
N ASN A 36 8.92 -3.92 1.38
CA ASN A 36 9.16 -3.11 2.57
C ASN A 36 7.89 -3.03 3.42
N PHE A 37 8.01 -3.35 4.70
CA PHE A 37 6.92 -3.28 5.67
C PHE A 37 7.26 -2.24 6.72
N GLN A 38 6.33 -1.32 6.98
CA GLN A 38 6.41 -0.38 8.09
C GLN A 38 5.30 -0.65 9.10
N PHE A 39 5.66 -0.66 10.37
CA PHE A 39 4.78 -0.89 11.51
C PHE A 39 4.68 0.40 12.30
N PHE A 40 3.47 0.95 12.35
CA PHE A 40 3.18 2.22 13.01
C PHE A 40 2.58 1.96 14.39
N PHE A 41 3.17 2.55 15.42
CA PHE A 41 2.74 2.37 16.80
C PHE A 41 2.12 3.64 17.37
N SER A 42 1.08 3.47 18.17
CA SER A 42 0.51 4.53 19.02
C SER A 42 0.14 3.94 20.37
N GLU A 43 0.39 4.67 21.44
CA GLU A 43 0.18 4.19 22.82
C GLU A 43 0.82 2.82 23.08
N LYS A 44 2.02 2.58 22.51
CA LYS A 44 2.76 1.30 22.59
C LYS A 44 2.04 0.10 21.96
N ARG A 45 1.06 0.33 21.10
CA ARG A 45 0.33 -0.70 20.37
C ARG A 45 0.43 -0.47 18.88
N LEU A 46 0.58 -1.57 18.12
CA LEU A 46 0.53 -1.55 16.67
C LEU A 46 -0.84 -1.03 16.22
N ARG A 47 -0.84 0.03 15.42
CA ARG A 47 -2.05 0.65 14.86
C ARG A 47 -2.20 0.43 13.36
N ARG A 48 -1.08 0.35 12.64
CA ARG A 48 -1.07 0.18 11.19
C ARG A 48 0.14 -0.61 10.75
N ILE A 49 -0.06 -1.42 9.72
CA ILE A 49 1.02 -1.98 8.90
C ILE A 49 0.89 -1.37 7.51
N GLY A 50 1.98 -0.85 6.96
CA GLY A 50 2.08 -0.40 5.57
C GLY A 50 3.04 -1.29 4.78
N VAL A 51 2.57 -1.89 3.69
CA VAL A 51 3.39 -2.65 2.74
C VAL A 51 3.64 -1.76 1.53
N TYR A 52 4.89 -1.36 1.33
CA TYR A 52 5.30 -0.43 0.27
C TYR A 52 5.73 -1.21 -0.97
N LEU A 53 4.84 -1.26 -1.95
CA LEU A 53 4.97 -2.04 -3.19
C LEU A 53 5.65 -1.25 -4.31
N TYR A 54 5.70 0.08 -4.16
CA TYR A 54 6.45 0.97 -5.03
C TYR A 54 6.84 2.23 -4.26
N GLU A 55 8.09 2.64 -4.44
CA GLU A 55 8.61 3.95 -4.06
C GLU A 55 9.58 4.40 -5.15
N GLY A 56 9.29 5.52 -5.81
CA GLY A 56 10.14 6.03 -6.87
C GLY A 56 9.60 7.27 -7.58
N GLN A 57 10.32 7.73 -8.61
CA GLN A 57 10.02 8.99 -9.31
C GLN A 57 9.25 8.79 -10.63
N ASP A 58 9.06 7.55 -11.09
CA ASP A 58 8.31 7.26 -12.33
C ASP A 58 6.85 6.90 -12.02
N PRO A 59 5.90 7.83 -12.22
CA PRO A 59 4.50 7.56 -11.92
C PRO A 59 3.92 6.43 -12.79
N LYS A 60 4.44 6.21 -14.01
CA LYS A 60 3.93 5.13 -14.88
C LYS A 60 4.26 3.75 -14.32
N VAL A 61 5.40 3.61 -13.63
CA VAL A 61 5.72 2.37 -12.91
C VAL A 61 4.77 2.20 -11.73
N GLY A 62 4.53 3.28 -10.97
CA GLY A 62 3.54 3.28 -9.89
C GLY A 62 2.14 2.86 -10.34
N ALA A 63 1.67 3.37 -11.49
CA ALA A 63 0.36 2.99 -12.05
C ALA A 63 0.26 1.51 -12.43
N LYS A 64 1.34 0.91 -12.96
CA LYS A 64 1.39 -0.54 -13.23
C LYS A 64 1.35 -1.38 -11.94
N VAL A 65 2.08 -0.94 -10.91
CA VAL A 65 2.03 -1.58 -9.58
C VAL A 65 0.63 -1.43 -8.96
N TRP A 66 -0.02 -0.29 -9.15
CA TRP A 66 -1.40 -0.05 -8.72
C TRP A 66 -2.39 -1.01 -9.39
N LEU A 67 -2.28 -1.22 -10.71
CA LEU A 67 -3.09 -2.22 -11.42
C LEU A 67 -2.83 -3.64 -10.91
N ALA A 68 -1.56 -4.02 -10.72
CA ALA A 68 -1.21 -5.33 -10.18
C ALA A 68 -1.79 -5.53 -8.78
N LEU A 69 -1.70 -4.51 -7.92
CA LEU A 69 -2.25 -4.53 -6.57
C LEU A 69 -3.78 -4.68 -6.58
N HIS A 70 -4.48 -4.05 -7.53
CA HIS A 70 -5.93 -4.26 -7.67
C HIS A 70 -6.25 -5.74 -7.88
N GLY A 71 -5.50 -6.43 -8.75
CA GLY A 71 -5.64 -7.87 -8.97
C GLY A 71 -5.37 -8.70 -7.69
N THR A 72 -4.26 -8.41 -7.00
CA THR A 72 -3.90 -9.10 -5.75
C THR A 72 -4.94 -8.88 -4.65
N MET A 73 -5.38 -7.64 -4.43
CA MET A 73 -6.42 -7.31 -3.45
C MET A 73 -7.76 -7.95 -3.80
N THR A 74 -8.13 -7.99 -5.09
CA THR A 74 -9.36 -8.66 -5.54
C THR A 74 -9.33 -10.15 -5.21
N ARG A 75 -8.17 -10.80 -5.40
CA ARG A 75 -7.98 -12.22 -5.08
C ARG A 75 -8.04 -12.51 -3.58
N PHE A 76 -7.50 -11.63 -2.74
CA PHE A 76 -7.43 -11.84 -1.29
C PHE A 76 -8.69 -11.41 -0.54
N PHE A 77 -9.34 -10.34 -0.97
CA PHE A 77 -10.42 -9.70 -0.22
C PHE A 77 -11.74 -9.61 -0.99
N GLY A 78 -11.77 -10.07 -2.24
CA GLY A 78 -12.95 -9.98 -3.10
C GLY A 78 -13.10 -8.60 -3.76
N PRO A 79 -14.31 -8.24 -4.22
CA PRO A 79 -14.57 -7.01 -4.95
C PRO A 79 -14.10 -5.74 -4.21
N LEU A 80 -13.55 -4.78 -4.96
CA LEU A 80 -13.00 -3.54 -4.43
C LEU A 80 -13.84 -2.32 -4.82
N GLU A 81 -13.89 -1.33 -3.94
CA GLU A 81 -14.22 0.04 -4.31
C GLU A 81 -12.96 0.79 -4.76
N THR A 82 -13.09 1.57 -5.83
CA THR A 82 -12.01 2.40 -6.40
C THR A 82 -12.54 3.83 -6.63
N PRO A 83 -12.72 4.65 -5.58
CA PRO A 83 -13.35 5.96 -5.73
C PRO A 83 -12.69 6.82 -6.80
N GLY A 84 -13.47 7.28 -7.79
CA GLY A 84 -12.98 8.11 -8.90
C GLY A 84 -12.20 7.37 -9.98
N ASN A 85 -12.02 6.05 -9.87
CA ASN A 85 -11.44 5.18 -10.89
C ASN A 85 -12.44 4.09 -11.30
N PHE A 86 -12.25 3.51 -12.48
CA PHE A 86 -13.07 2.41 -12.99
C PHE A 86 -12.56 1.08 -12.43
N SER A 87 -13.39 0.03 -12.41
CA SER A 87 -12.84 -1.32 -12.16
C SER A 87 -12.09 -1.78 -13.42
N PRO A 88 -10.84 -2.28 -13.32
CA PRO A 88 -10.13 -2.81 -14.47
C PRO A 88 -10.81 -4.11 -14.92
N ALA A 89 -11.57 -4.03 -16.01
CA ALA A 89 -12.10 -5.22 -16.68
C ALA A 89 -10.95 -6.05 -17.28
N ALA A 90 -11.22 -7.31 -17.65
CA ALA A 90 -10.22 -8.26 -18.15
C ALA A 90 -9.63 -7.91 -19.54
N SER A 91 -9.87 -6.72 -20.08
CA SER A 91 -9.33 -6.28 -21.37
C SER A 91 -8.13 -5.36 -21.19
N GLU A 92 -7.16 -5.42 -22.12
CA GLU A 92 -5.99 -4.52 -22.12
C GLU A 92 -6.40 -3.05 -22.17
N ALA A 93 -7.45 -2.71 -22.93
CA ALA A 93 -7.96 -1.35 -23.00
C ALA A 93 -8.50 -0.86 -21.64
N ALA A 94 -9.15 -1.72 -20.86
CA ALA A 94 -9.65 -1.38 -19.54
C ALA A 94 -8.49 -1.22 -18.54
N ALA A 95 -7.48 -2.08 -18.61
CA ALA A 95 -6.25 -1.97 -17.82
C ALA A 95 -5.53 -0.64 -18.09
N ALA A 96 -5.32 -0.29 -19.37
CA ALA A 96 -4.72 0.99 -19.75
C ALA A 96 -5.55 2.19 -19.28
N SER A 97 -6.88 2.11 -19.33
CA SER A 97 -7.77 3.17 -18.84
C SER A 97 -7.69 3.33 -17.32
N PHE A 98 -7.58 2.22 -16.58
CA PHE A 98 -7.40 2.22 -15.13
C PHE A 98 -6.08 2.89 -14.71
N GLU A 99 -4.98 2.53 -15.38
CA GLU A 99 -3.67 3.12 -15.15
C GLU A 99 -3.67 4.63 -15.48
N ALA A 100 -4.22 5.00 -16.65
CA ALA A 100 -4.31 6.40 -17.06
C ALA A 100 -5.13 7.25 -16.08
N LYS A 101 -6.25 6.71 -15.58
CA LYS A 101 -7.06 7.42 -14.60
C LYS A 101 -6.36 7.55 -13.25
N ALA A 102 -5.62 6.52 -12.82
CA ALA A 102 -4.81 6.59 -11.60
C ALA A 102 -3.74 7.70 -11.70
N LEU A 103 -3.07 7.81 -12.85
CA LEU A 103 -2.09 8.87 -13.12
C LEU A 103 -2.73 10.27 -13.05
N GLU A 104 -3.87 10.46 -13.72
CA GLU A 104 -4.62 11.72 -13.69
C GLU A 104 -4.98 12.13 -12.25
N MET A 105 -5.47 11.19 -11.45
CA MET A 105 -5.84 11.44 -10.06
C MET A 105 -4.63 11.78 -9.19
N VAL A 106 -3.53 11.03 -9.32
CA VAL A 106 -2.33 11.29 -8.52
C VAL A 106 -1.68 12.62 -8.91
N ASP A 107 -1.73 13.01 -10.18
CA ASP A 107 -1.21 14.31 -10.61
C ASP A 107 -2.09 15.48 -10.12
N GLY A 108 -3.42 15.31 -10.19
CA GLY A 108 -4.39 16.32 -9.80
C GLY A 108 -4.60 16.47 -8.29
N SER A 109 -5.03 15.41 -7.60
CA SER A 109 -5.39 15.43 -6.16
C SER A 109 -4.26 14.98 -5.24
N GLY A 110 -3.15 14.47 -5.81
CA GLY A 110 -2.05 13.90 -5.06
C GLY A 110 -2.24 12.43 -4.65
N LYS A 111 -3.43 11.84 -4.82
CA LYS A 111 -3.66 10.42 -4.49
C LYS A 111 -4.91 9.80 -5.14
N THR A 112 -4.89 8.48 -5.28
CA THR A 112 -6.07 7.62 -5.46
C THR A 112 -6.03 6.46 -4.47
N GLN A 113 -7.20 5.89 -4.14
CA GLN A 113 -7.32 4.85 -3.13
C GLN A 113 -8.24 3.72 -3.62
N MET A 114 -8.06 2.54 -3.05
CA MET A 114 -9.00 1.43 -3.20
C MET A 114 -9.08 0.61 -1.91
N ALA A 115 -10.23 0.00 -1.67
CA ALA A 115 -10.49 -0.81 -0.49
C ALA A 115 -11.44 -1.96 -0.83
N PRO A 116 -11.43 -3.08 -0.10
CA PRO A 116 -12.46 -4.10 -0.24
C PRO A 116 -13.85 -3.56 0.08
N LEU A 117 -14.85 -3.94 -0.71
CA LEU A 117 -16.25 -3.61 -0.44
C LEU A 117 -16.74 -4.23 0.88
N ALA A 118 -16.20 -5.41 1.24
CA ALA A 118 -16.41 -6.05 2.53
C ALA A 118 -15.07 -6.09 3.27
N GLN A 119 -14.98 -5.34 4.36
CA GLN A 119 -13.79 -5.30 5.20
C GLN A 119 -13.67 -6.56 6.07
N PRO A 120 -12.46 -7.07 6.35
CA PRO A 120 -12.26 -8.05 7.41
C PRO A 120 -12.78 -7.53 8.76
N GLU A 121 -13.27 -8.42 9.62
CA GLU A 121 -13.88 -8.02 10.91
C GLU A 121 -12.86 -7.47 11.93
N ASP A 122 -11.61 -7.90 11.83
CA ASP A 122 -10.53 -7.62 12.80
C ASP A 122 -9.57 -6.51 12.37
N LYS A 123 -9.75 -5.95 11.16
CA LYS A 123 -8.86 -4.92 10.58
C LYS A 123 -9.50 -4.22 9.40
N ALA A 124 -9.15 -2.95 9.20
CA ALA A 124 -9.47 -2.24 7.97
C ALA A 124 -8.31 -2.39 6.97
N VAL A 125 -8.64 -2.69 5.72
CA VAL A 125 -7.70 -2.86 4.61
C VAL A 125 -8.01 -1.83 3.54
N PHE A 126 -7.00 -1.09 3.12
CA PHE A 126 -7.10 -0.18 1.98
C PHE A 126 -5.71 0.05 1.39
N SER A 127 -5.64 0.54 0.17
CA SER A 127 -4.37 0.95 -0.43
C SER A 127 -4.45 2.36 -0.99
N SER A 128 -3.29 2.97 -1.14
CA SER A 128 -3.13 4.31 -1.69
C SER A 128 -2.03 4.32 -2.73
N TYR A 129 -2.32 4.91 -3.89
CA TYR A 129 -1.30 5.37 -4.82
C TYR A 129 -1.22 6.89 -4.67
N MET A 130 -0.06 7.43 -4.28
CA MET A 130 0.07 8.83 -3.87
C MET A 130 1.37 9.48 -4.35
N ARG A 131 1.33 10.80 -4.51
CA ARG A 131 2.48 11.68 -4.78
C ARG A 131 2.84 12.45 -3.52
N ARG A 132 4.13 12.54 -3.21
CA ARG A 132 4.68 13.47 -2.22
C ARG A 132 5.85 14.23 -2.81
N GLU A 133 5.93 15.51 -2.49
CA GLU A 133 7.12 16.31 -2.79
C GLU A 133 8.13 16.16 -1.66
N VAL A 134 9.36 15.76 -2.00
CA VAL A 134 10.48 15.63 -1.07
C VAL A 134 11.65 16.39 -1.67
N ASN A 135 12.12 17.43 -0.98
CA ASN A 135 13.21 18.30 -1.45
C ASN A 135 13.02 18.87 -2.87
N GLY A 136 11.77 19.20 -3.24
CA GLY A 136 11.43 19.73 -4.57
C GLY A 136 11.29 18.67 -5.67
N GLU A 137 11.43 17.39 -5.35
CA GLU A 137 11.23 16.28 -6.28
C GLU A 137 9.96 15.50 -5.94
N ASN A 138 9.24 15.05 -6.97
CA ASN A 138 8.06 14.23 -6.80
C ASN A 138 8.42 12.75 -6.64
N TYR A 139 8.01 12.18 -5.52
CA TYR A 139 8.06 10.75 -5.24
C TYR A 139 6.65 10.18 -5.22
N TYR A 140 6.54 8.96 -5.73
CA TYR A 140 5.30 8.24 -5.90
C TYR A 140 5.36 6.94 -5.10
N TYR A 141 4.27 6.65 -4.42
CA TYR A 141 4.18 5.53 -3.49
C TYR A 141 2.93 4.71 -3.75
N VAL A 142 3.07 3.39 -3.88
CA VAL A 142 1.94 2.46 -3.83
C VAL A 142 2.05 1.68 -2.52
N VAL A 143 1.08 1.87 -1.64
CA VAL A 143 1.12 1.28 -0.30
C VAL A 143 -0.20 0.58 0.02
N LEU A 144 -0.11 -0.66 0.49
CA LEU A 144 -1.22 -1.41 1.09
C LEU A 144 -1.18 -1.25 2.61
N TYR A 145 -2.30 -0.89 3.21
CA TYR A 145 -2.44 -0.65 4.64
C TYR A 145 -3.35 -1.68 5.29
N PHE A 146 -2.96 -2.08 6.50
CA PHE A 146 -3.76 -2.84 7.45
C PHE A 146 -3.85 -2.06 8.76
N ASP A 147 -5.02 -1.52 9.05
CA ASP A 147 -5.28 -0.73 10.25
C ASP A 147 -5.98 -1.60 11.30
N SER A 148 -5.47 -1.56 12.54
CA SER A 148 -6.19 -2.10 13.68
C SER A 148 -7.41 -1.22 13.99
N PRO A 149 -8.54 -1.80 14.46
CA PRO A 149 -9.69 -1.03 14.96
C PRO A 149 -9.29 0.02 16.02
#